data_AF-A0A847ZRQ9-F1
#
_entry.id   AF-A0A847ZRQ9-F1
#
_cell.length_a   1.000
_cell.length_b   1.000
_cell.length_c   1.000
_cell.angle_alpha   90.00
_cell.angle_beta   90.00
_cell.angle_gamma   90.00
#
_symmetry.space_group_name_H-M   'P 1'
#
loop_
_entity.id
_entity.type
_entity.pdbx_description
1 polymer ?
#
loop_
_entity_poly.entity_id
_entity_poly.type
_entity_poly.pdbx_seq_one_letter_code
_entity_poly.pdbx_strand_id
1 'polypeptide(L)'
;MRFVGFKAGLAGVALLSATAISDARVPQTTDLPKHFPQPWDQMLDAEDESLAQQTPAPAAPVETTPAAPAAPGSGAAPQAPAPSAPEAAQEPVTDEDVLPDLSAEPPADDFSVGEIPAVETVELTADTARKAIDVYVLVRDKYKDAALENYENLQDFVEQDSKGKDFEADIKAAGFATANDWNVAVTTLGFAYSNHVDDQTADIKMQIEEVKADTEMAQDMRDRMVQALTAMIPSDNNRTIVAEMMKDPVYAEKLKQLETEEE
;
A
#
# COMPACT_ATOMS: atom_id res chain seq x y z
N MET A 1 10.82 26.85 6.86
CA MET A 1 10.72 25.50 7.45
C MET A 1 10.67 24.52 6.30
N ARG A 2 11.65 23.62 6.21
CA ARG A 2 11.69 22.60 5.17
C ARG A 2 10.78 21.47 5.63
N PHE A 3 9.74 21.17 4.85
CA PHE A 3 8.97 19.94 4.97
C PHE A 3 9.92 18.77 4.66
N VAL A 4 10.04 17.82 5.58
CA VAL A 4 10.71 16.54 5.32
C VAL A 4 9.58 15.54 5.13
N GLY A 5 9.30 15.23 3.86
CA GLY A 5 8.20 14.36 3.48
C GLY A 5 8.57 12.91 3.74
N PHE A 6 7.78 12.22 4.56
CA PHE A 6 7.82 10.77 4.66
C PHE A 6 7.18 10.18 3.39
N LYS A 7 7.98 9.90 2.36
CA LYS A 7 7.62 8.99 1.27
C LYS A 7 8.27 7.63 1.57
N ALA A 8 7.66 6.89 2.48
CA ALA A 8 7.85 5.44 2.45
C ALA A 8 7.21 4.94 1.15
N GLY A 9 8.04 4.70 0.15
CA GLY A 9 7.68 4.02 -1.09
C GLY A 9 7.25 2.60 -0.79
N LEU A 10 5.97 2.45 -0.48
CA LEU A 10 5.19 1.24 -0.66
C LEU A 10 3.96 1.67 -1.44
N ALA A 11 3.78 1.05 -2.59
CA ALA A 11 2.80 1.43 -3.58
C ALA A 11 1.40 1.59 -2.97
N GLY A 12 0.65 2.55 -3.51
CA GLY A 12 -0.80 2.59 -3.34
C GLY A 12 -1.40 3.79 -2.61
N VAL A 13 -0.99 5.03 -2.92
CA VAL A 13 -1.89 6.20 -2.74
C VAL A 13 -1.64 7.23 -3.86
N ALA A 14 -2.27 7.03 -5.01
CA ALA A 14 -2.38 8.05 -6.05
C ALA A 14 -3.68 8.83 -5.85
N LEU A 15 -3.58 10.09 -5.39
CA LEU A 15 -4.73 10.98 -5.21
C LEU A 15 -5.02 11.73 -6.52
N LEU A 16 -6.23 11.53 -7.05
CA LEU A 16 -6.75 12.16 -8.27
C LEU A 16 -6.92 13.69 -8.11
N SER A 17 -6.35 14.44 -9.06
CA SER A 17 -6.59 15.88 -9.20
C SER A 17 -7.86 16.11 -10.03
N ALA A 18 -8.91 16.67 -9.42
CA ALA A 18 -10.12 17.07 -10.14
C ALA A 18 -10.01 18.51 -10.67
N THR A 19 -10.24 18.65 -11.97
CA THR A 19 -10.32 19.89 -12.75
C THR A 19 -11.51 20.78 -12.39
N ALA A 20 -11.30 22.07 -12.62
CA ALA A 20 -12.13 23.23 -12.31
C ALA A 20 -13.55 23.27 -12.91
N ILE A 21 -14.45 23.97 -12.20
CA ILE A 21 -15.56 24.73 -12.80
C ILE A 21 -15.40 26.20 -12.40
N SER A 22 -15.43 27.07 -13.40
CA SER A 22 -15.29 28.52 -13.28
C SER A 22 -16.63 29.23 -13.09
N ASP A 23 -16.52 30.47 -12.62
CA ASP A 23 -17.32 31.66 -12.96
C ASP A 23 -18.42 32.11 -11.97
N ALA A 24 -18.06 33.07 -11.10
CA ALA A 24 -18.90 34.24 -10.81
C ALA A 24 -18.05 35.39 -10.22
N ARG A 25 -18.30 36.59 -10.73
CA ARG A 25 -17.47 37.80 -10.75
C ARG A 25 -17.94 38.84 -9.72
N VAL A 26 -17.07 39.28 -8.78
CA VAL A 26 -17.25 40.49 -7.94
C VAL A 26 -15.86 41.14 -7.65
N PRO A 27 -15.72 42.49 -7.63
CA PRO A 27 -14.44 43.16 -7.89
C PRO A 27 -13.52 43.37 -6.67
N GLN A 28 -12.25 43.59 -7.01
CA GLN A 28 -11.06 43.71 -6.18
C GLN A 28 -11.08 44.88 -5.18
N THR A 29 -10.55 44.63 -3.97
CA THR A 29 -9.57 45.50 -3.30
C THR A 29 -8.99 44.78 -2.08
N THR A 30 -7.85 44.10 -2.21
CA THR A 30 -6.68 44.21 -1.31
C THR A 30 -5.52 43.41 -1.90
N ASP A 31 -4.38 44.07 -2.00
CA ASP A 31 -3.09 43.57 -2.46
C ASP A 31 -2.58 42.48 -1.48
N LEU A 32 -2.63 41.22 -1.91
CA LEU A 32 -1.97 40.07 -1.30
C LEU A 32 -1.41 39.21 -2.46
N PRO A 33 -0.14 38.80 -2.44
CA PRO A 33 0.42 37.94 -3.48
C PRO A 33 -0.34 36.60 -3.48
N LYS A 34 -1.11 36.35 -4.53
CA LYS A 34 -2.05 35.21 -4.64
C LYS A 34 -1.44 33.91 -5.16
N HIS A 35 -0.14 33.79 -5.29
CA HIS A 35 0.51 32.51 -5.60
C HIS A 35 1.73 32.33 -4.71
N PHE A 36 1.52 31.62 -3.60
CA PHE A 36 2.60 30.80 -3.06
C PHE A 36 2.64 29.54 -3.95
N PRO A 37 3.76 29.25 -4.63
CA PRO A 37 3.90 27.98 -5.33
C PRO A 37 3.75 26.86 -4.29
N GLN A 38 2.80 25.96 -4.55
CA GLN A 38 2.70 24.70 -3.82
C GLN A 38 3.99 23.92 -4.11
N PRO A 39 4.66 23.32 -3.10
CA PRO A 39 5.93 22.62 -3.30
C PRO A 39 5.84 21.40 -4.24
N TRP A 40 4.62 21.02 -4.64
CA TRP A 40 4.33 19.89 -5.51
C TRP A 40 4.29 20.25 -7.02
N ASP A 41 4.14 21.54 -7.37
CA ASP A 41 4.10 22.01 -8.78
C ASP A 41 5.45 21.87 -9.50
N GLN A 42 6.55 21.63 -8.78
CA GLN A 42 7.89 21.43 -9.37
C GLN A 42 8.27 19.96 -9.59
N MET A 43 7.42 19.00 -9.22
CA MET A 43 7.72 17.56 -9.39
C MET A 43 7.22 16.98 -10.73
N LEU A 44 6.51 17.73 -11.58
CA LEU A 44 5.87 17.20 -12.79
C LEU A 44 6.45 17.71 -14.13
N ASP A 45 7.52 18.51 -14.12
CA ASP A 45 8.12 19.08 -15.36
C ASP A 45 9.58 18.62 -15.60
N ALA A 46 9.88 17.35 -15.33
CA ALA A 46 11.20 16.78 -15.64
C ALA A 46 11.10 15.47 -16.44
N GLU A 47 10.31 15.48 -17.52
CA GLU A 47 10.47 14.53 -18.62
C GLU A 47 10.61 15.34 -19.91
N ASP A 48 11.82 15.45 -20.45
CA ASP A 48 12.15 15.01 -21.82
C ASP A 48 13.64 15.25 -22.15
N GLU A 49 14.14 14.33 -22.96
CA GLU A 49 15.13 14.54 -24.03
C GLU A 49 16.61 14.12 -23.83
N SER A 50 16.96 13.07 -24.62
CA SER A 50 18.27 12.74 -25.22
C SER A 50 19.18 11.80 -24.39
N LEU A 51 19.69 10.64 -24.86
CA LEU A 51 19.88 10.09 -26.20
C LEU A 51 20.15 8.56 -26.15
N ALA A 52 20.00 7.96 -27.33
CA ALA A 52 20.03 6.54 -27.68
C ALA A 52 21.41 5.83 -27.71
N GLN A 53 21.33 4.51 -27.96
CA GLN A 53 22.33 3.55 -28.49
C GLN A 53 23.21 2.87 -27.42
N GLN A 54 23.37 1.54 -27.36
CA GLN A 54 23.68 0.61 -28.45
C GLN A 54 23.50 -0.86 -28.00
N THR A 55 22.99 -1.72 -28.88
CA THR A 55 23.03 -3.19 -28.79
C THR A 55 24.43 -3.71 -29.20
N PRO A 56 24.91 -4.84 -28.64
CA PRO A 56 24.99 -6.03 -29.49
C PRO A 56 24.68 -7.37 -28.77
N ALA A 57 24.11 -8.30 -29.52
CA ALA A 57 24.06 -9.75 -29.25
C ALA A 57 25.15 -10.46 -30.11
N PRO A 58 25.34 -11.81 -30.07
CA PRO A 58 25.25 -12.81 -28.99
C PRO A 58 26.56 -13.64 -28.87
N ALA A 59 26.67 -14.49 -27.84
CA ALA A 59 27.57 -15.65 -27.88
C ALA A 59 27.00 -16.83 -27.07
N ALA A 60 26.82 -17.96 -27.75
CA ALA A 60 26.71 -19.32 -27.22
C ALA A 60 27.80 -20.18 -27.92
N PRO A 61 28.05 -21.47 -27.62
CA PRO A 61 27.53 -22.34 -26.54
C PRO A 61 28.66 -23.15 -25.83
N VAL A 62 28.33 -23.94 -24.80
CA VAL A 62 28.94 -25.28 -24.62
C VAL A 62 28.01 -26.22 -23.85
N GLU A 63 27.72 -27.35 -24.47
CA GLU A 63 27.05 -28.54 -23.95
C GLU A 63 27.91 -29.28 -22.93
N THR A 64 27.28 -29.90 -21.92
CA THR A 64 27.59 -31.27 -21.49
C THR A 64 26.38 -31.92 -20.79
N THR A 65 25.75 -32.87 -21.46
CA THR A 65 24.96 -34.01 -20.91
C THR A 65 25.96 -35.19 -20.74
N PRO A 66 25.84 -36.24 -19.86
CA PRO A 66 24.64 -37.06 -19.52
C PRO A 66 24.56 -37.48 -18.01
N ALA A 67 23.57 -38.21 -17.46
CA ALA A 67 22.86 -39.40 -17.92
C ALA A 67 21.57 -39.71 -17.10
N ALA A 68 20.61 -40.37 -17.75
CA ALA A 68 19.53 -41.18 -17.15
C ALA A 68 20.02 -42.64 -17.01
N PRO A 69 19.43 -43.55 -16.17
CA PRO A 69 18.09 -44.15 -16.37
C PRO A 69 17.37 -44.46 -15.01
N ALA A 70 16.16 -45.03 -14.84
CA ALA A 70 15.22 -45.82 -15.63
C ALA A 70 13.79 -45.71 -15.01
N ALA A 71 12.74 -45.88 -15.83
CA ALA A 71 11.36 -46.23 -15.45
C ALA A 71 11.26 -47.77 -15.17
N PRO A 72 10.11 -48.46 -14.89
CA PRO A 72 8.69 -48.12 -15.17
C PRO A 72 7.60 -48.66 -14.18
N GLY A 73 6.32 -48.38 -14.49
CA GLY A 73 5.14 -49.16 -14.07
C GLY A 73 3.93 -48.28 -13.69
N SER A 74 3.01 -47.90 -14.60
CA SER A 74 1.92 -48.66 -15.25
C SER A 74 0.65 -48.83 -14.39
N GLY A 75 -0.51 -48.42 -14.95
CA GLY A 75 -1.87 -48.73 -14.46
C GLY A 75 -2.81 -47.53 -14.51
N ALA A 76 -3.46 -47.22 -15.64
CA ALA A 76 -4.78 -47.72 -16.09
C ALA A 76 -5.98 -46.87 -15.60
N ALA A 77 -6.66 -46.22 -16.56
CA ALA A 77 -7.98 -45.59 -16.46
C ALA A 77 -9.10 -46.66 -16.60
N PRO A 78 -10.38 -46.33 -16.92
CA PRO A 78 -11.35 -45.34 -16.43
C PRO A 78 -12.68 -46.01 -15.96
N GLN A 79 -13.62 -45.30 -15.32
CA GLN A 79 -15.06 -45.64 -15.40
C GLN A 79 -16.00 -44.51 -14.90
N ALA A 80 -16.97 -44.15 -15.75
CA ALA A 80 -18.26 -43.51 -15.44
C ALA A 80 -19.37 -44.59 -15.58
N PRO A 81 -20.70 -44.35 -15.56
CA PRO A 81 -21.57 -43.31 -14.96
C PRO A 81 -22.83 -43.85 -14.17
N ALA A 82 -23.52 -42.96 -13.41
CA ALA A 82 -24.98 -42.83 -13.09
C ALA A 82 -25.80 -44.04 -12.52
N PRO A 83 -27.13 -43.97 -12.22
CA PRO A 83 -28.11 -42.86 -11.98
C PRO A 83 -29.06 -43.07 -10.75
N SER A 84 -29.88 -42.05 -10.40
CA SER A 84 -31.37 -42.11 -10.28
C SER A 84 -31.98 -41.22 -9.17
N ALA A 85 -32.99 -40.43 -9.58
CA ALA A 85 -33.95 -39.62 -8.82
C ALA A 85 -35.07 -40.50 -8.18
N PRO A 86 -36.22 -40.03 -7.59
CA PRO A 86 -37.12 -38.94 -8.06
C PRO A 86 -37.88 -38.09 -7.00
N GLU A 87 -38.65 -37.11 -7.52
CA GLU A 87 -39.93 -36.53 -7.02
C GLU A 87 -39.96 -35.77 -5.67
N ALA A 88 -40.70 -34.67 -5.45
CA ALA A 88 -41.84 -33.99 -6.08
C ALA A 88 -41.77 -32.48 -5.64
N ALA A 89 -42.55 -31.48 -6.05
CA ALA A 89 -43.81 -31.34 -6.77
C ALA A 89 -43.89 -29.89 -7.31
N GLN A 90 -44.67 -29.71 -8.38
CA GLN A 90 -45.18 -28.43 -8.92
C GLN A 90 -46.17 -27.79 -7.91
N GLU A 91 -46.36 -26.47 -7.83
CA GLU A 91 -47.23 -25.59 -8.66
C GLU A 91 -47.25 -24.18 -7.98
N PRO A 92 -47.86 -23.10 -8.53
CA PRO A 92 -48.02 -22.66 -9.92
C PRO A 92 -47.53 -21.20 -10.13
N VAL A 93 -47.36 -20.88 -11.41
CA VAL A 93 -47.26 -19.53 -11.97
C VAL A 93 -48.60 -18.79 -11.87
N THR A 94 -48.57 -17.56 -11.37
CA THR A 94 -49.57 -16.53 -11.69
C THR A 94 -48.84 -15.40 -12.43
N ASP A 95 -49.09 -15.34 -13.73
CA ASP A 95 -48.91 -14.14 -14.55
C ASP A 95 -49.83 -13.04 -14.04
N GLU A 96 -49.26 -11.90 -13.63
CA GLU A 96 -49.95 -10.62 -13.66
C GLU A 96 -48.92 -9.52 -13.98
N ASP A 97 -49.10 -8.94 -15.17
CA ASP A 97 -48.65 -7.64 -15.64
C ASP A 97 -47.99 -6.73 -14.57
N VAL A 98 -46.65 -6.69 -14.57
CA VAL A 98 -45.92 -5.50 -14.13
C VAL A 98 -44.94 -5.15 -15.25
N LEU A 99 -45.25 -4.02 -15.88
CA LEU A 99 -44.45 -3.28 -16.86
C LEU A 99 -42.95 -3.36 -16.53
N PRO A 100 -42.04 -3.49 -17.52
CA PRO A 100 -40.62 -3.32 -17.26
C PRO A 100 -40.41 -1.88 -16.77
N ASP A 101 -40.19 -1.74 -15.46
CA ASP A 101 -39.71 -0.52 -14.86
C ASP A 101 -38.31 -0.24 -15.44
N LEU A 102 -38.25 0.70 -16.36
CA LEU A 102 -37.03 1.27 -16.93
C LEU A 102 -36.32 2.18 -15.91
N SER A 103 -36.36 1.83 -14.63
CA SER A 103 -35.62 2.48 -13.54
C SER A 103 -34.52 1.58 -12.95
N ALA A 104 -34.25 0.43 -13.58
CA ALA A 104 -32.96 -0.23 -13.41
C ALA A 104 -31.90 0.58 -14.16
N GLU A 105 -31.53 1.73 -13.60
CA GLU A 105 -30.15 2.19 -13.73
C GLU A 105 -29.26 0.96 -13.44
N PRO A 106 -28.31 0.61 -14.31
CA PRO A 106 -27.27 -0.31 -13.88
C PRO A 106 -26.71 0.28 -12.58
N PRO A 107 -26.42 -0.54 -11.54
CA PRO A 107 -25.71 -0.01 -10.38
C PRO A 107 -24.53 0.73 -10.96
N ALA A 108 -24.56 2.06 -10.79
CA ALA A 108 -23.51 2.93 -11.29
C ALA A 108 -22.23 2.25 -10.85
N ASP A 109 -21.40 1.89 -11.83
CA ASP A 109 -20.06 1.40 -11.56
C ASP A 109 -19.51 2.35 -10.50
N ASP A 110 -19.38 1.80 -9.29
CA ASP A 110 -18.94 2.47 -8.07
C ASP A 110 -17.46 2.74 -8.25
N PHE A 111 -17.17 3.64 -9.18
CA PHE A 111 -15.89 4.28 -9.33
C PHE A 111 -15.71 5.14 -8.08
N SER A 112 -15.29 4.48 -7.01
CA SER A 112 -14.86 5.07 -5.75
C SER A 112 -13.57 5.86 -6.00
N VAL A 113 -13.72 7.05 -6.59
CA VAL A 113 -12.65 8.00 -6.99
C VAL A 113 -11.88 8.58 -5.79
N GLY A 114 -12.02 8.01 -4.60
CA GLY A 114 -11.32 8.50 -3.41
C GLY A 114 -11.47 7.59 -2.20
N GLU A 115 -11.41 6.27 -2.36
CA GLU A 115 -11.31 5.37 -1.21
C GLU A 115 -10.03 5.70 -0.43
N ILE A 116 -10.19 6.35 0.72
CA ILE A 116 -9.08 6.62 1.63
C ILE A 116 -8.61 5.26 2.14
N PRO A 117 -7.37 4.86 1.84
CA PRO A 117 -6.88 3.57 2.25
C PRO A 117 -6.89 3.49 3.78
N ALA A 118 -7.34 2.35 4.31
CA ALA A 118 -7.32 2.11 5.73
C ALA A 118 -5.86 2.05 6.22
N VAL A 119 -5.49 2.98 7.09
CA VAL A 119 -4.18 2.96 7.74
C VAL A 119 -4.24 1.95 8.88
N GLU A 120 -3.53 0.84 8.73
CA GLU A 120 -3.39 -0.18 9.77
C GLU A 120 -2.16 0.10 10.64
N THR A 121 -2.33 -0.06 11.95
CA THR A 121 -1.23 0.02 12.92
C THR A 121 -1.34 -1.10 13.94
N VAL A 122 -0.21 -1.52 14.48
CA VAL A 122 -0.15 -2.56 15.53
C VAL A 122 0.44 -2.01 16.82
N GLU A 123 0.15 -2.67 17.93
CA GLU A 123 0.87 -2.39 19.16
C GLU A 123 2.24 -3.08 19.11
N LEU A 124 3.30 -2.28 19.17
CA LEU A 124 4.67 -2.79 19.12
C LEU A 124 5.05 -3.40 20.48
N THR A 125 5.89 -4.41 20.40
CA THR A 125 6.74 -4.81 21.53
C THR A 125 8.18 -4.43 21.22
N ALA A 126 9.03 -4.33 22.25
CA ALA A 126 10.45 -4.04 22.04
C ALA A 126 11.14 -5.09 21.14
N ASP A 127 10.71 -6.36 21.21
CA ASP A 127 11.22 -7.42 20.36
C ASP A 127 10.75 -7.26 18.90
N THR A 128 9.44 -7.03 18.71
CA THR A 128 8.84 -6.80 17.38
C THR A 128 9.46 -5.59 16.69
N ALA A 129 9.63 -4.46 17.40
CA ALA A 129 10.20 -3.25 16.83
C ALA A 129 11.66 -3.43 16.40
N ARG A 130 12.49 -4.11 17.21
CA ARG A 130 13.88 -4.44 16.83
C ARG A 130 13.94 -5.36 15.62
N LYS A 131 13.12 -6.41 15.59
CA LYS A 131 13.03 -7.31 14.43
C LYS A 131 12.55 -6.60 13.18
N ALA A 132 11.54 -5.74 13.30
CA ALA A 132 10.98 -4.99 12.17
C ALA A 132 12.05 -4.12 11.51
N ILE A 133 12.82 -3.35 12.31
CA ILE A 133 13.88 -2.50 11.77
C ILE A 133 15.09 -3.29 11.27
N ASP A 134 15.44 -4.40 11.91
CA ASP A 134 16.52 -5.27 11.43
C ASP A 134 16.20 -5.87 10.06
N VAL A 135 14.95 -6.30 9.88
CA VAL A 135 14.46 -6.82 8.60
C VAL A 135 14.35 -5.70 7.58
N TYR A 136 13.94 -4.49 7.95
CA TYR A 136 13.93 -3.34 7.03
C TYR A 136 15.30 -3.05 6.44
N VAL A 137 16.33 -3.01 7.27
CA VAL A 137 17.71 -2.82 6.80
C VAL A 137 18.14 -3.97 5.88
N LEU A 138 17.84 -5.22 6.26
CA LEU A 138 18.12 -6.38 5.41
C LEU A 138 17.40 -6.29 4.06
N VAL A 139 16.11 -5.95 4.08
CA VAL A 139 15.28 -5.90 2.88
C VAL A 139 15.80 -4.83 1.93
N ARG A 140 16.06 -3.63 2.46
CA ARG A 140 16.62 -2.52 1.69
C ARG A 140 17.95 -2.92 1.04
N ASP A 141 18.82 -3.59 1.77
CA ASP A 141 20.15 -3.95 1.23
C ASP A 141 20.11 -5.13 0.25
N LYS A 142 19.29 -6.16 0.53
CA LYS A 142 19.24 -7.42 -0.23
C LYS A 142 18.32 -7.34 -1.45
N TYR A 143 17.23 -6.57 -1.37
CA TYR A 143 16.19 -6.50 -2.40
C TYR A 143 16.07 -5.13 -3.08
N LYS A 144 17.02 -4.19 -2.89
CA LYS A 144 17.06 -2.91 -3.63
C LYS A 144 16.90 -3.03 -5.16
N ASP A 145 17.41 -4.11 -5.75
CA ASP A 145 17.34 -4.35 -7.21
C ASP A 145 16.12 -5.22 -7.61
N ALA A 146 15.12 -5.37 -6.72
CA ALA A 146 13.92 -6.16 -6.97
C ALA A 146 12.71 -5.34 -7.42
N ALA A 147 12.85 -4.00 -7.48
CA ALA A 147 11.81 -3.06 -7.87
C ALA A 147 10.47 -3.31 -7.12
N LEU A 148 10.54 -3.32 -5.78
CA LEU A 148 9.40 -3.60 -4.89
C LEU A 148 8.23 -2.63 -5.12
N GLU A 149 8.52 -1.44 -5.62
CA GLU A 149 7.58 -0.38 -5.98
C GLU A 149 6.68 -0.70 -7.19
N ASN A 150 7.06 -1.70 -8.00
CA ASN A 150 6.24 -2.13 -9.15
C ASN A 150 5.04 -3.00 -8.76
N TYR A 151 4.93 -3.38 -7.50
CA TYR A 151 3.88 -4.24 -6.98
C TYR A 151 2.92 -3.42 -6.13
N GLU A 152 1.62 -3.70 -6.24
CA GLU A 152 0.59 -3.00 -5.46
C GLU A 152 0.80 -3.17 -3.95
N ASN A 153 1.26 -4.34 -3.53
CA ASN A 153 1.68 -4.60 -2.17
C ASN A 153 2.79 -5.66 -2.13
N LEU A 154 3.42 -5.85 -0.95
CA LEU A 154 4.52 -6.80 -0.80
C LEU A 154 4.09 -8.27 -0.95
N GLN A 155 2.82 -8.58 -0.72
CA GLN A 155 2.32 -9.94 -0.92
C GLN A 155 2.26 -10.28 -2.41
N ASP A 156 1.92 -9.31 -3.27
CA ASP A 156 2.01 -9.49 -4.72
C ASP A 156 3.45 -9.73 -5.17
N PHE A 157 4.43 -9.02 -4.61
CA PHE A 157 5.84 -9.31 -4.87
C PHE A 157 6.21 -10.75 -4.50
N VAL A 158 5.74 -11.22 -3.33
CA VAL A 158 5.96 -12.59 -2.85
C VAL A 158 5.36 -13.67 -3.77
N GLU A 159 4.30 -13.35 -4.48
CA GLU A 159 3.56 -14.28 -5.33
C GLU A 159 4.00 -14.24 -6.79
N GLN A 160 4.38 -13.06 -7.29
CA GLN A 160 4.60 -12.80 -8.70
C GLN A 160 6.08 -12.74 -9.08
N ASP A 161 6.98 -12.35 -8.16
CA ASP A 161 8.40 -12.23 -8.45
C ASP A 161 9.19 -13.50 -8.11
N SER A 162 10.26 -13.73 -8.89
CA SER A 162 11.19 -14.83 -8.66
C SER A 162 11.93 -14.77 -7.32
N LYS A 163 12.21 -13.55 -6.81
CA LYS A 163 12.83 -13.29 -5.51
C LYS A 163 11.81 -13.23 -4.37
N GLY A 164 10.52 -13.19 -4.68
CA GLY A 164 9.43 -13.06 -3.71
C GLY A 164 9.43 -14.16 -2.65
N LYS A 165 9.79 -15.40 -3.01
CA LYS A 165 9.89 -16.52 -2.05
C LYS A 165 11.06 -16.40 -1.10
N ASP A 166 12.21 -15.91 -1.57
CA ASP A 166 13.36 -15.66 -0.70
C ASP A 166 13.06 -14.51 0.27
N PHE A 167 12.36 -13.48 -0.21
CA PHE A 167 11.90 -12.37 0.60
C PHE A 167 10.97 -12.86 1.72
N GLU A 168 9.93 -13.61 1.38
CA GLU A 168 9.00 -14.16 2.37
C GLU A 168 9.72 -15.05 3.40
N ALA A 169 10.74 -15.81 2.98
CA ALA A 169 11.54 -16.64 3.86
C ALA A 169 12.36 -15.81 4.87
N ASP A 170 12.98 -14.71 4.44
CA ASP A 170 13.71 -13.81 5.35
C ASP A 170 12.76 -13.15 6.36
N ILE A 171 11.59 -12.69 5.91
CA ILE A 171 10.55 -12.13 6.77
C ILE A 171 10.12 -13.15 7.84
N LYS A 172 9.85 -14.40 7.42
CA LYS A 172 9.46 -15.49 8.33
C LYS A 172 10.57 -15.90 9.28
N ALA A 173 11.83 -15.87 8.84
CA ALA A 173 12.99 -16.17 9.69
C ALA A 173 13.13 -15.17 10.84
N ALA A 174 12.70 -13.92 10.65
CA ALA A 174 12.65 -12.92 11.71
C ALA A 174 11.46 -13.07 12.67
N GLY A 175 10.50 -13.95 12.34
CA GLY A 175 9.35 -14.29 13.18
C GLY A 175 8.05 -13.56 12.83
N PHE A 176 7.98 -12.92 11.67
CA PHE A 176 6.72 -12.39 11.12
C PHE A 176 6.00 -13.51 10.34
N ALA A 177 4.67 -13.60 10.43
CA ALA A 177 3.95 -14.67 9.73
C ALA A 177 3.88 -14.42 8.22
N THR A 178 3.73 -13.16 7.81
CA THR A 178 3.65 -12.73 6.40
C THR A 178 4.45 -11.46 6.13
N ALA A 179 4.68 -11.17 4.85
CA ALA A 179 5.22 -9.90 4.39
C ALA A 179 4.37 -8.70 4.84
N ASN A 180 3.04 -8.86 4.83
CA ASN A 180 2.12 -7.81 5.26
C ASN A 180 2.23 -7.53 6.78
N ASP A 181 2.34 -8.56 7.62
CA ASP A 181 2.50 -8.36 9.08
C ASP A 181 3.78 -7.58 9.39
N TRP A 182 4.86 -7.90 8.68
CA TRP A 182 6.10 -7.14 8.78
C TRP A 182 5.93 -5.70 8.29
N ASN A 183 5.24 -5.51 7.17
CA ASN A 183 4.96 -4.19 6.58
C ASN A 183 4.21 -3.27 7.56
N VAL A 184 3.15 -3.79 8.18
CA VAL A 184 2.37 -3.04 9.16
C VAL A 184 3.22 -2.71 10.39
N ALA A 185 4.08 -3.64 10.84
CA ALA A 185 4.98 -3.39 11.97
C ALA A 185 6.03 -2.31 11.68
N VAL A 186 6.67 -2.34 10.50
CA VAL A 186 7.67 -1.31 10.13
C VAL A 186 7.01 0.04 9.85
N THR A 187 5.81 0.07 9.25
CA THR A 187 5.03 1.30 9.04
C THR A 187 4.64 1.95 10.37
N THR A 188 4.12 1.13 11.30
CA THR A 188 3.82 1.58 12.67
C THR A 188 5.06 2.15 13.36
N LEU A 189 6.20 1.46 13.22
CA LEU A 189 7.47 1.94 13.77
C LEU A 189 7.91 3.26 13.14
N GLY A 190 7.70 3.42 11.82
CA GLY A 190 7.94 4.66 11.08
C GLY A 190 7.10 5.83 11.59
N PHE A 191 5.80 5.62 11.83
CA PHE A 191 4.94 6.66 12.44
C PHE A 191 5.42 7.03 13.84
N ALA A 192 5.73 6.03 14.68
CA ALA A 192 6.21 6.25 16.04
C ALA A 192 7.56 6.98 16.07
N TYR A 193 8.47 6.65 15.14
CA TYR A 193 9.77 7.31 15.01
C TYR A 193 9.64 8.73 14.48
N SER A 194 8.87 8.95 13.41
CA SER A 194 8.62 10.28 12.87
C SER A 194 8.02 11.20 13.92
N ASN A 195 7.05 10.71 14.70
CA ASN A 195 6.46 11.48 15.79
C ASN A 195 7.43 11.73 16.97
N HIS A 196 8.40 10.84 17.19
CA HIS A 196 9.45 11.04 18.20
C HIS A 196 10.42 12.16 17.79
N VAL A 197 10.73 12.27 16.50
CA VAL A 197 11.61 13.31 15.96
C VAL A 197 10.90 14.65 15.84
N ASP A 198 9.65 14.64 15.35
CA ASP A 198 8.79 15.80 15.24
C ASP A 198 7.36 15.48 15.68
N ASP A 199 6.94 16.04 16.83
CA ASP A 199 5.64 15.70 17.41
C ASP A 199 4.48 16.41 16.70
N GLN A 200 3.96 15.75 15.67
CA GLN A 200 2.81 16.19 14.88
C GLN A 200 1.44 15.91 15.54
N THR A 201 1.41 15.41 16.78
CA THR A 201 0.15 14.97 17.42
C THR A 201 -0.87 16.08 17.54
N ALA A 202 -0.44 17.29 17.89
CA ALA A 202 -1.34 18.43 18.08
C ALA A 202 -1.99 18.84 16.75
N ASP A 203 -1.20 18.87 15.67
CA ASP A 203 -1.66 19.24 14.34
C ASP A 203 -2.62 18.19 13.78
N ILE A 204 -2.30 16.90 13.92
CA ILE A 204 -3.20 15.82 13.48
C ILE A 204 -4.52 15.85 14.27
N LYS A 205 -4.47 16.10 15.60
CA LYS A 205 -5.69 16.27 16.40
C LYS A 205 -6.54 17.46 15.95
N MET A 206 -5.91 18.56 15.57
CA MET A 206 -6.61 19.72 15.01
C MET A 206 -7.30 19.36 13.68
N GLN A 207 -6.60 18.68 12.77
CA GLN A 207 -7.17 18.21 11.50
C GLN A 207 -8.35 17.25 11.72
N ILE A 208 -8.25 16.34 12.70
CA ILE A 208 -9.37 15.46 13.07
C ILE A 208 -10.60 16.27 13.48
N GLU A 209 -10.44 17.31 14.28
CA GLU A 209 -11.56 18.15 14.70
C GLU A 209 -12.13 18.99 13.56
N GLU A 210 -11.28 19.47 12.63
CA GLU A 210 -11.72 20.15 11.41
C GLU A 210 -12.56 19.24 10.52
N VAL A 211 -12.10 18.00 10.28
CA VAL A 211 -12.85 17.00 9.50
C VAL A 211 -14.18 16.66 10.19
N LYS A 212 -14.20 16.49 11.51
CA LYS A 212 -15.45 16.23 12.26
C LYS A 212 -16.44 17.39 12.16
N ALA A 213 -15.95 18.62 12.10
CA ALA A 213 -16.78 19.81 12.01
C ALA A 213 -17.30 20.08 10.58
N ASP A 214 -16.73 19.44 9.55
CA ASP A 214 -17.14 19.62 8.16
C ASP A 214 -18.49 18.94 7.87
N THR A 215 -19.56 19.71 7.92
CA THR A 215 -20.91 19.22 7.62
C THR A 215 -21.20 19.06 6.13
N GLU A 216 -20.35 19.59 5.25
CA GLU A 216 -20.51 19.46 3.79
C GLU A 216 -20.01 18.10 3.28
N MET A 217 -19.11 17.47 4.03
CA MET A 217 -18.62 16.13 3.73
C MET A 217 -19.67 15.03 4.03
N ALA A 218 -19.67 13.97 3.23
CA ALA A 218 -20.46 12.78 3.54
C ALA A 218 -19.98 12.13 4.85
N GLN A 219 -20.90 11.54 5.63
CA GLN A 219 -20.56 11.01 6.95
C GLN A 219 -19.55 9.85 6.88
N ASP A 220 -19.72 8.94 5.93
CA ASP A 220 -18.81 7.81 5.72
C ASP A 220 -17.40 8.28 5.34
N MET A 221 -17.29 9.33 4.52
CA MET A 221 -16.02 9.94 4.15
C MET A 221 -15.34 10.59 5.37
N ARG A 222 -16.09 11.34 6.19
CA ARG A 222 -15.57 11.89 7.46
C ARG A 222 -15.06 10.80 8.39
N ASP A 223 -15.85 9.76 8.58
CA ASP A 223 -15.52 8.67 9.50
C ASP A 223 -14.23 7.97 9.04
N ARG A 224 -14.07 7.71 7.73
CA ARG A 224 -12.83 7.17 7.14
C ARG A 224 -11.64 8.11 7.32
N MET A 225 -11.79 9.41 7.04
CA MET A 225 -10.72 10.41 7.24
C MET A 225 -10.28 10.48 8.71
N VAL A 226 -11.24 10.55 9.63
CA VAL A 226 -10.97 10.58 11.07
C VAL A 226 -10.24 9.32 11.50
N GLN A 227 -10.65 8.15 11.01
CA GLN A 227 -10.00 6.88 11.31
C GLN A 227 -8.55 6.86 10.80
N ALA A 228 -8.31 7.26 9.55
CA ALA A 228 -6.96 7.31 8.96
C ALA A 228 -6.04 8.27 9.72
N LEU A 229 -6.50 9.50 10.00
CA LEU A 229 -5.74 10.49 10.77
C LEU A 229 -5.46 10.01 12.21
N THR A 230 -6.43 9.34 12.83
CA THR A 230 -6.25 8.81 14.19
C THR A 230 -5.19 7.71 14.21
N ALA A 231 -5.16 6.83 13.21
CA ALA A 231 -4.17 5.76 13.10
C ALA A 231 -2.73 6.31 12.92
N MET A 232 -2.58 7.50 12.34
CA MET A 232 -1.26 8.16 12.23
C MET A 232 -0.73 8.68 13.57
N ILE A 233 -1.57 8.82 14.60
CA ILE A 233 -1.13 9.20 15.95
C ILE A 233 -0.60 7.94 16.66
N PRO A 234 0.71 7.83 16.94
CA PRO A 234 1.24 6.63 17.57
C PRO A 234 0.75 6.50 19.00
N SER A 235 0.50 5.25 19.44
CA SER A 235 0.15 4.93 20.83
C SER A 235 1.27 5.34 21.80
N ASP A 236 0.93 5.59 23.07
CA ASP A 236 1.91 5.92 24.12
C ASP A 236 2.97 4.82 24.29
N ASN A 237 2.58 3.55 24.15
CA ASN A 237 3.52 2.44 24.24
C ASN A 237 4.44 2.38 23.00
N ASN A 238 3.93 2.59 21.78
CA ASN A 238 4.76 2.67 20.58
C ASN A 238 5.78 3.82 20.68
N ARG A 239 5.38 5.00 21.16
CA ARG A 239 6.30 6.12 21.44
C ARG A 239 7.38 5.75 22.45
N THR A 240 6.98 5.08 23.53
CA THR A 240 7.91 4.64 24.58
C THR A 240 8.93 3.66 24.02
N ILE A 241 8.51 2.68 23.22
CA ILE A 241 9.41 1.70 22.61
C ILE A 241 10.46 2.36 21.73
N VAL A 242 10.05 3.29 20.87
CA VAL A 242 10.99 4.05 20.03
C VAL A 242 11.96 4.85 20.90
N ALA A 243 11.46 5.57 21.91
CA ALA A 243 12.31 6.33 22.82
C ALA A 243 13.35 5.46 23.54
N GLU A 244 12.98 4.23 23.93
CA GLU A 244 13.92 3.27 24.50
C GLU A 244 14.92 2.74 23.46
N MET A 245 14.47 2.44 22.23
CA MET A 245 15.36 2.01 21.14
C MET A 245 16.39 3.08 20.76
N MET A 246 16.01 4.36 20.79
CA MET A 246 16.90 5.49 20.52
C MET A 246 18.05 5.63 21.54
N LYS A 247 17.95 5.00 22.72
CA LYS A 247 19.05 4.95 23.70
C LYS A 247 20.17 3.99 23.29
N ASP A 248 19.87 3.02 22.43
CA ASP A 248 20.86 2.13 21.86
C ASP A 248 21.38 2.74 20.54
N PRO A 249 22.69 3.06 20.44
CA PRO A 249 23.23 3.69 19.24
C PRO A 249 23.06 2.84 17.98
N VAL A 250 23.02 1.50 18.10
CA VAL A 250 22.84 0.62 16.94
C VAL A 250 21.43 0.80 16.36
N TYR A 251 20.41 0.84 17.21
CA TYR A 251 19.03 1.00 16.76
C TYR A 251 18.69 2.44 16.43
N ALA A 252 19.31 3.43 17.10
CA ALA A 252 19.17 4.82 16.73
C ALA A 252 19.61 5.09 15.28
N GLU A 253 20.75 4.52 14.85
CA GLU A 253 21.21 4.67 13.45
C GLU A 253 20.32 3.91 12.46
N LYS A 254 19.74 2.78 12.85
CA LYS A 254 18.79 2.06 11.99
C LYS A 254 17.47 2.80 11.86
N LEU A 255 16.94 3.36 12.94
CA LEU A 255 15.69 4.12 12.93
C LEU A 255 15.78 5.36 12.03
N LYS A 256 16.92 6.06 11.99
CA LYS A 256 17.17 7.14 11.04
C LYS A 256 17.03 6.72 9.57
N GLN A 257 17.21 5.44 9.25
CA GLN A 257 17.03 4.95 7.88
C GLN A 257 15.56 4.86 7.46
N LEU A 258 14.62 5.06 8.40
CA LEU A 258 13.21 5.26 8.10
C LEU A 258 12.92 6.69 7.62
N GLU A 259 13.82 7.65 7.84
CA GLU A 259 13.71 9.05 7.37
C GLU A 259 14.37 9.29 6.01
N THR A 260 15.31 8.43 5.59
CA THR A 260 16.06 8.67 4.36
C THR A 260 15.22 8.40 3.12
N GLU A 261 14.87 9.48 2.40
CA GLU A 261 14.60 9.49 0.97
C GLU A 261 15.82 8.89 0.25
N GLU A 262 15.62 7.93 -0.65
CA GLU A 262 16.69 7.35 -1.46
C GLU A 262 17.45 8.46 -2.23
N GLU A 263 18.75 8.61 -1.95
CA GLU A 263 19.70 9.33 -2.82
C GLU A 263 20.17 8.45 -3.99
#